data_AF-A0A0D0CV97-F1
#
_entry.id   AF-A0A0D0CV97-F1
#
_cell.length_a   1.000
_cell.length_b   1.000
_cell.length_c   1.000
_cell.angle_alpha   90.00
_cell.angle_beta   90.00
_cell.angle_gamma   90.00
#
_symmetry.space_group_name_H-M   'P 1'
#
loop_
_entity.id
_entity.type
_entity.pdbx_description
1 polymer ?
#
loop_
_entity_poly.entity_id
_entity_poly.type
_entity_poly.pdbx_seq_one_letter_code
_entity_poly.pdbx_strand_id
1 'polypeptide(L)'
;YVVDGNVSVQHMEMKIPEDDVSLSDGLAYMVDYSAYADHISRMVEAKDRSMCKNHRAINAANASRKNLRVTGIGATACARHGCFVPHSVVDFRRENSFQMNTDYSICQALNHQLKGVPSAILAYDVACQLQIHFMKRVQDSIHL
;
A
#
# COMPACT_ATOMS: atom_id res chain seq x y z
N TYR A 1 -14.63 0.62 -2.97
CA TYR A 1 -13.26 0.70 -3.47
C TYR A 1 -12.81 -0.68 -3.89
N VAL A 2 -12.01 -0.75 -4.94
CA VAL A 2 -11.24 -1.94 -5.30
C VAL A 2 -9.77 -1.65 -5.00
N VAL A 3 -9.08 -2.63 -4.44
CA VAL A 3 -7.66 -2.52 -4.09
C VAL A 3 -6.91 -3.59 -4.86
N ASP A 4 -5.73 -3.23 -5.36
CA ASP A 4 -4.85 -4.18 -6.02
C ASP A 4 -3.38 -3.84 -5.76
N GLY A 5 -2.54 -4.88 -5.82
CA GLY A 5 -1.10 -4.79 -5.63
C GLY A 5 -0.35 -5.41 -6.80
N ASN A 6 0.32 -4.60 -7.60
CA ASN A 6 1.14 -5.07 -8.71
C ASN A 6 2.61 -5.20 -8.30
N VAL A 7 3.02 -6.45 -8.05
CA VAL A 7 4.40 -6.82 -7.66
C VAL A 7 5.35 -6.95 -8.85
N SER A 8 4.91 -6.73 -10.09
CA SER A 8 5.79 -6.75 -11.27
C SER A 8 6.42 -5.38 -11.55
N VAL A 9 5.83 -4.30 -11.02
CA VAL A 9 6.34 -2.94 -11.15
C VAL A 9 7.44 -2.71 -10.12
N GLN A 10 8.68 -2.96 -10.51
CA GLN A 10 9.84 -2.90 -9.63
C GLN A 10 10.69 -1.66 -9.94
N HIS A 11 11.27 -1.06 -8.91
CA HIS A 11 12.26 -0.01 -9.05
C HIS A 11 13.56 -0.46 -8.39
N MET A 12 14.65 -0.44 -9.15
CA MET A 12 15.98 -0.80 -8.64
C MET A 12 16.54 0.30 -7.75
N GLU A 13 17.46 -0.09 -6.87
CA GLU A 13 18.30 0.89 -6.17
C GLU A 13 19.14 1.68 -7.17
N MET A 14 19.16 3.00 -7.01
CA MET A 14 19.93 3.88 -7.86
C MET A 14 21.40 3.80 -7.47
N LYS A 15 22.29 3.74 -8.47
CA LYS A 15 23.74 3.68 -8.23
C LYS A 15 24.28 4.97 -7.59
N ILE A 16 23.68 6.10 -7.98
CA ILE A 16 24.00 7.45 -7.53
C ILE A 16 22.66 8.08 -7.15
N PRO A 17 22.21 7.94 -5.88
CA PRO A 17 20.90 8.44 -5.44
C PRO A 17 20.70 9.94 -5.63
N GLU A 18 21.79 10.71 -5.70
CA GLU A 18 21.81 12.16 -5.87
C GLU A 18 21.33 12.58 -7.27
N ASP A 19 21.49 11.68 -8.25
CA ASP A 19 21.03 11.88 -9.63
C ASP A 19 19.55 11.52 -9.80
N ASP A 20 18.91 10.89 -8.80
CA ASP A 20 17.49 10.55 -8.80
C ASP A 20 16.63 11.76 -8.42
N VAL A 21 16.56 12.71 -9.35
CA VAL A 21 15.78 13.94 -9.17
C VAL A 21 14.33 13.67 -9.60
N SER A 22 13.43 13.63 -8.61
CA SER A 22 11.99 13.51 -8.90
C SER A 22 11.48 14.79 -9.59
N LEU A 23 10.70 14.60 -10.66
CA LEU A 23 9.97 15.69 -11.32
C LEU A 23 8.87 16.28 -10.43
N SER A 24 8.37 15.50 -9.46
CA SER A 24 7.38 15.94 -8.49
C SER A 24 7.30 14.99 -7.30
N ASP A 25 7.12 15.52 -6.10
CA ASP A 25 6.81 14.69 -4.92
C ASP A 25 5.30 14.41 -4.87
N GLY A 26 4.91 13.13 -4.96
CA GLY A 26 3.55 12.68 -4.62
C GLY A 26 2.41 13.36 -5.38
N LEU A 27 2.53 13.65 -6.68
CA LEU A 27 1.45 14.28 -7.44
C LEU A 27 0.45 13.28 -8.04
N ALA A 28 -0.76 13.80 -8.27
CA ALA A 28 -1.93 13.10 -8.81
C ALA A 28 -2.38 11.94 -7.93
N TYR A 29 -1.90 10.73 -8.22
CA TYR A 29 -2.37 9.50 -7.58
C TYR A 29 -1.42 9.02 -6.48
N MET A 30 -0.14 9.39 -6.55
CA MET A 30 0.86 8.93 -5.57
C MET A 30 0.65 9.59 -4.22
N VAL A 31 0.95 8.87 -3.15
CA VAL A 31 0.97 9.41 -1.78
C VAL A 31 2.12 10.40 -1.59
N ASP A 32 1.99 11.28 -0.59
CA ASP A 32 3.10 12.11 -0.12
C ASP A 32 4.27 11.23 0.34
N TYR A 33 5.47 11.49 -0.17
CA TYR A 33 6.62 10.64 0.11
C TYR A 33 7.00 10.65 1.59
N SER A 34 7.03 11.83 2.22
CA SER A 34 7.57 12.01 3.56
C SER A 34 6.70 11.34 4.63
N ALA A 35 5.40 11.64 4.63
CA ALA A 35 4.45 11.03 5.57
C ALA A 35 4.38 9.51 5.38
N TYR A 36 4.39 9.05 4.13
CA TYR A 36 4.38 7.63 3.83
C TYR A 36 5.67 6.91 4.25
N ALA A 37 6.84 7.51 4.00
CA ALA A 37 8.11 6.94 4.42
C ALA A 37 8.21 6.84 5.94
N ASP A 38 7.76 7.87 6.68
CA ASP A 38 7.73 7.83 8.14
C ASP A 38 6.78 6.73 8.65
N HIS A 39 5.59 6.59 8.07
CA HIS A 39 4.66 5.49 8.36
C HIS A 39 5.31 4.11 8.21
N ILE A 40 5.95 3.85 7.06
CA ILE A 40 6.57 2.54 6.79
C ILE A 40 7.79 2.27 7.68
N SER A 41 8.54 3.30 8.06
CA SER A 41 9.73 3.15 8.91
C SER A 41 9.41 2.73 10.34
N ARG A 42 8.29 3.21 10.90
CA ARG A 42 7.90 3.00 12.31
C ARG A 42 7.25 1.64 12.57
N MET A 43 6.88 0.96 11.50
CA MET A 43 5.93 -0.12 11.57
C MET A 43 6.61 -1.50 11.49
N VAL A 44 6.10 -2.48 12.23
CA VAL A 44 6.60 -3.87 12.20
C VAL A 44 5.44 -4.77 11.80
N GLU A 45 5.47 -5.32 10.59
CA GLU A 45 4.44 -6.26 10.14
C GLU A 45 4.64 -7.60 10.85
N ALA A 46 3.61 -8.03 11.59
CA ALA A 46 3.56 -9.37 12.16
C ALA A 46 3.37 -10.39 11.03
N LYS A 47 4.19 -11.45 11.01
CA LYS A 47 4.00 -12.57 10.09
C LYS A 47 2.89 -13.47 10.61
N ASP A 48 1.65 -13.05 10.40
CA ASP A 48 0.51 -13.86 10.79
C ASP A 48 0.32 -15.03 9.83
N ARG A 49 0.10 -16.21 10.40
CA ARG A 49 -0.14 -17.43 9.63
C ARG A 49 -1.51 -17.35 8.99
N SER A 50 -1.56 -17.33 7.66
CA SER A 50 -2.82 -17.34 6.93
C SER A 50 -3.65 -18.58 7.25
N MET A 51 -4.91 -18.40 7.64
CA MET A 51 -5.88 -19.49 7.76
C MET A 51 -6.56 -19.86 6.44
N CYS A 52 -6.37 -19.05 5.39
CA CYS A 52 -6.96 -19.28 4.08
C CYS A 52 -6.01 -20.08 3.17
N LYS A 53 -6.59 -20.89 2.27
CA LYS A 53 -5.90 -21.90 1.48
C LYS A 53 -5.25 -21.27 0.25
N ASN A 54 -3.93 -21.45 0.08
CA ASN A 54 -3.16 -21.05 -1.11
C ASN A 54 -3.16 -19.54 -1.47
N HIS A 55 -2.61 -18.70 -0.59
CA HIS A 55 -2.37 -17.29 -0.89
C HIS A 55 -1.15 -17.05 -1.79
N ARG A 56 -1.32 -17.25 -3.10
CA ARG A 56 -0.26 -16.97 -4.07
C ARG A 56 0.12 -15.49 -4.11
N ALA A 57 -0.85 -14.58 -4.04
CA ALA A 57 -0.61 -13.12 -4.09
C ALA A 57 0.31 -12.64 -2.97
N ILE A 58 0.02 -12.98 -1.72
CA ILE A 58 0.85 -12.61 -0.56
C ILE A 58 2.22 -13.30 -0.58
N ASN A 59 2.28 -14.57 -0.99
CA ASN A 59 3.56 -15.25 -1.10
C ASN A 59 4.45 -14.65 -2.20
N ALA A 60 3.87 -14.25 -3.34
CA ALA A 60 4.58 -13.60 -4.43
C ALA A 60 5.04 -12.18 -4.07
N ALA A 61 4.23 -11.48 -3.29
CA ALA A 61 4.55 -10.18 -2.70
C ALA A 61 5.71 -10.29 -1.69
N ASN A 62 5.61 -11.19 -0.72
CA ASN A 62 6.62 -11.39 0.33
C ASN A 62 7.89 -12.11 -0.16
N ALA A 63 7.97 -12.49 -1.43
CA ALA A 63 9.17 -13.07 -1.99
C ALA A 63 10.31 -12.04 -1.92
N SER A 64 11.41 -12.39 -1.22
CA SER A 64 12.58 -11.52 -1.11
C SER A 64 13.20 -11.26 -2.48
N ARG A 65 13.55 -10.00 -2.74
CA ARG A 65 14.14 -9.54 -3.99
C ARG A 65 15.25 -8.56 -3.67
N LYS A 66 16.47 -8.90 -4.12
CA LYS A 66 17.65 -8.09 -3.84
C LYS A 66 17.75 -6.90 -4.79
N ASN A 67 18.37 -5.82 -4.32
CA ASN A 67 18.69 -4.62 -5.10
C ASN A 67 17.48 -3.82 -5.62
N LEU A 68 16.31 -3.97 -4.98
CA LEU A 68 15.12 -3.20 -5.30
C LEU A 68 14.82 -2.19 -4.19
N ARG A 69 14.64 -0.93 -4.59
CA ARG A 69 14.09 0.14 -3.76
C ARG A 69 12.58 0.01 -3.59
N VAL A 70 11.91 -0.43 -4.66
CA VAL A 70 10.46 -0.67 -4.70
C VAL A 70 10.20 -2.05 -5.28
N THR A 71 9.43 -2.85 -4.58
CA THR A 71 9.13 -4.25 -4.92
C THR A 71 7.81 -4.43 -5.68
N GLY A 72 7.01 -3.37 -5.77
CA GLY A 72 5.71 -3.35 -6.41
C GLY A 72 4.98 -2.03 -6.12
N ILE A 73 3.77 -1.89 -6.65
CA ILE A 73 2.92 -0.73 -6.42
C ILE A 73 1.53 -1.19 -5.94
N GLY A 74 0.97 -0.49 -4.96
CA GLY A 74 -0.38 -0.70 -4.46
C GLY A 74 -1.29 0.47 -4.83
N ALA A 75 -2.52 0.19 -5.22
CA ALA A 75 -3.47 1.24 -5.59
C ALA A 75 -4.87 0.94 -5.08
N THR A 76 -5.56 2.00 -4.68
CA THR A 76 -6.99 1.97 -4.38
C THR A 76 -7.74 2.75 -5.45
N ALA A 77 -8.75 2.13 -6.05
CA ALA A 77 -9.58 2.71 -7.09
C ALA A 77 -11.06 2.80 -6.69
N CYS A 78 -11.75 3.79 -7.24
CA CYS A 78 -13.18 3.90 -7.11
C CYS A 78 -13.86 2.78 -7.89
N ALA A 79 -14.56 1.88 -7.20
CA ALA A 79 -15.25 0.76 -7.82
C ALA A 79 -16.37 1.18 -8.81
N ARG A 80 -16.90 2.41 -8.67
CA ARG A 80 -17.97 2.92 -9.54
C ARG A 80 -17.44 3.51 -10.84
N HIS A 81 -16.34 4.26 -10.75
CA HIS A 81 -15.82 5.04 -11.88
C HIS A 81 -14.56 4.44 -12.50
N GLY A 82 -13.95 3.43 -11.87
CA GLY A 82 -12.75 2.77 -12.37
C GLY A 82 -11.47 3.61 -12.30
N CYS A 83 -11.54 4.82 -11.72
CA CYS A 83 -10.37 5.68 -11.57
C CYS A 83 -9.61 5.40 -10.26
N PHE A 84 -8.29 5.51 -10.31
CA PHE A 84 -7.48 5.55 -9.09
C PHE A 84 -7.89 6.73 -8.23
N VAL A 85 -7.88 6.56 -6.92
CA VAL A 85 -8.16 7.67 -6.01
C VAL A 85 -6.91 8.55 -5.91
N PRO A 86 -7.04 9.88 -6.01
CA PRO A 86 -5.91 10.77 -5.81
C PRO A 86 -5.26 10.56 -4.44
N HIS A 87 -3.94 10.74 -4.37
CA HIS A 87 -3.16 10.55 -3.14
C HIS A 87 -3.31 9.18 -2.44
N SER A 88 -3.59 8.10 -3.18
CA SER A 88 -3.79 6.76 -2.59
C SER A 88 -2.91 5.65 -3.19
N VAL A 89 -2.02 5.96 -4.13
CA VAL A 89 -1.13 4.98 -4.77
C VAL A 89 0.21 4.97 -4.04
N VAL A 90 0.69 3.78 -3.70
CA VAL A 90 1.82 3.54 -2.79
C VAL A 90 2.89 2.67 -3.42
N ASP A 91 4.15 2.96 -3.13
CA ASP A 91 5.28 2.09 -3.47
C ASP A 91 5.50 1.02 -2.40
N PHE A 92 5.60 -0.26 -2.76
CA PHE A 92 5.97 -1.29 -1.79
C PHE A 92 7.48 -1.23 -1.46
N ARG A 93 7.84 -0.48 -0.42
CA ARG A 93 9.23 -0.12 -0.06
C ARG A 93 9.95 -1.05 0.91
N ARG A 94 9.23 -1.87 1.68
CA ARG A 94 9.85 -2.84 2.60
C ARG A 94 9.41 -4.25 2.27
N GLU A 95 10.37 -5.16 2.17
CA GLU A 95 10.06 -6.60 2.13
C GLU A 95 9.17 -6.95 3.33
N ASN A 96 8.04 -7.61 3.08
CA ASN A 96 7.05 -7.97 4.11
C ASN A 96 6.34 -6.79 4.80
N SER A 97 6.17 -5.64 4.14
CA SER A 97 5.31 -4.53 4.62
C SER A 97 4.02 -4.35 3.80
N PHE A 98 3.67 -5.35 2.99
CA PHE A 98 2.59 -5.26 2.00
C PHE A 98 1.26 -4.85 2.60
N GLN A 99 0.92 -5.39 3.77
CA GLN A 99 -0.35 -5.04 4.41
C GLN A 99 -0.33 -3.58 4.84
N MET A 100 0.79 -3.10 5.37
CA MET A 100 0.92 -1.73 5.89
C MET A 100 0.92 -0.70 4.76
N ASN A 101 1.60 -1.01 3.65
CA ASN A 101 1.50 -0.21 2.43
C ASN A 101 0.05 -0.14 1.94
N THR A 102 -0.64 -1.29 1.92
CA THR A 102 -2.03 -1.39 1.47
C THR A 102 -2.98 -0.64 2.39
N ASP A 103 -2.78 -0.70 3.71
CA ASP A 103 -3.57 0.05 4.69
C ASP A 103 -3.47 1.55 4.43
N TYR A 104 -2.26 2.05 4.18
CA TYR A 104 -2.03 3.46 3.84
C TYR A 104 -2.77 3.87 2.57
N SER A 105 -2.69 3.06 1.51
CA SER A 105 -3.47 3.26 0.29
C SER A 105 -4.97 3.38 0.57
N ILE A 106 -5.51 2.46 1.37
CA ILE A 106 -6.94 2.43 1.70
C ILE A 106 -7.33 3.64 2.53
N CYS A 107 -6.63 3.94 3.63
CA CYS A 107 -6.94 5.06 4.50
C CYS A 107 -6.90 6.40 3.75
N GLN A 108 -5.90 6.61 2.91
CA GLN A 108 -5.83 7.81 2.08
C GLN A 108 -7.02 7.92 1.12
N ALA A 109 -7.41 6.82 0.47
CA ALA A 109 -8.56 6.82 -0.42
C ALA A 109 -9.88 7.10 0.31
N LEU A 110 -10.04 6.54 1.51
CA LEU A 110 -11.19 6.79 2.39
C LEU A 110 -11.24 8.26 2.83
N ASN A 111 -10.10 8.81 3.28
CA ASN A 111 -9.98 10.21 3.71
C ASN A 111 -10.25 11.19 2.57
N HIS A 112 -9.91 10.84 1.33
CA HIS A 112 -10.11 11.70 0.17
C HIS A 112 -11.59 11.89 -0.22
N GLN A 113 -12.45 10.87 -0.03
CA GLN A 113 -13.79 10.85 -0.64
C GLN A 113 -14.96 10.56 0.31
N LEU A 114 -14.73 10.27 1.59
CA LEU A 114 -15.82 9.83 2.49
C LEU A 114 -16.48 10.92 3.34
N LYS A 115 -16.23 12.22 3.10
CA LYS A 115 -17.01 13.27 3.78
C LYS A 115 -18.50 13.10 3.46
N GLY A 116 -19.29 12.69 4.45
CA GLY A 116 -20.73 12.46 4.33
C GLY A 116 -21.13 11.06 3.80
N VAL A 117 -20.19 10.13 3.65
CA VAL A 117 -20.48 8.74 3.24
C VAL A 117 -20.45 7.83 4.47
N PRO A 118 -21.57 7.19 4.85
CA PRO A 118 -21.67 6.44 6.10
C PRO A 118 -20.93 5.10 6.08
N SER A 119 -20.72 4.52 4.89
CA SER A 119 -20.03 3.24 4.73
C SER A 119 -19.41 3.10 3.35
N ALA A 120 -18.33 2.32 3.28
CA ALA A 120 -17.66 1.94 2.05
C ALA A 120 -17.46 0.43 2.00
N ILE A 121 -17.63 -0.16 0.82
CA ILE A 121 -17.30 -1.56 0.56
C ILE A 121 -15.89 -1.59 -0.01
N LEU A 122 -15.03 -2.46 0.54
CA LEU A 122 -13.69 -2.70 0.05
C LEU A 122 -13.61 -4.10 -0.57
N ALA A 123 -13.20 -4.18 -1.83
CA ALA A 123 -12.92 -5.44 -2.50
C ALA A 123 -11.42 -5.57 -2.75
N TYR A 124 -10.84 -6.68 -2.30
CA TYR A 124 -9.41 -6.98 -2.43
C TYR A 124 -9.21 -8.51 -2.47
N ASP A 125 -8.30 -9.00 -3.30
CA ASP A 125 -8.04 -10.43 -3.52
C ASP A 125 -7.52 -11.14 -2.25
N VAL A 126 -6.86 -10.38 -1.36
CA VAL A 126 -6.40 -10.87 -0.06
C VAL A 126 -7.03 -10.12 1.12
N ALA A 127 -8.25 -9.59 0.92
CA ALA A 127 -9.07 -8.97 1.97
C ALA A 127 -9.20 -9.86 3.21
N CYS A 128 -9.29 -11.18 3.03
CA CYS A 128 -9.48 -12.12 4.13
C CYS A 128 -8.33 -12.13 5.14
N GLN A 129 -7.11 -11.77 4.73
CA GLN A 129 -5.98 -11.59 5.65
C GLN A 129 -5.89 -10.16 6.15
N LEU A 130 -6.04 -9.19 5.24
CA LEU A 130 -5.93 -7.78 5.56
C LEU A 130 -6.88 -7.39 6.71
N GLN A 131 -8.14 -7.81 6.63
CA GLN A 131 -9.21 -7.40 7.54
C GLN A 131 -9.02 -7.87 8.98
N ILE A 132 -8.24 -8.93 9.22
CA ILE A 132 -8.09 -9.53 10.57
C ILE A 132 -7.47 -8.52 11.55
N HIS A 133 -6.48 -7.77 11.08
CA HIS A 133 -5.75 -6.80 11.89
C HIS A 133 -5.84 -5.36 11.36
N PHE A 134 -6.61 -5.12 10.31
CA PHE A 134 -6.78 -3.81 9.69
C PHE A 134 -7.09 -2.71 10.71
N MET A 135 -8.18 -2.86 11.47
CA MET A 135 -8.59 -1.83 12.45
C MET A 135 -7.57 -1.61 13.55
N LYS A 136 -6.87 -2.67 13.97
CA LYS A 136 -5.80 -2.55 14.97
C LYS A 136 -4.63 -1.74 14.41
N ARG A 137 -4.18 -2.04 13.18
CA ARG A 137 -3.08 -1.30 12.53
C ARG A 137 -3.44 0.15 12.26
N VAL A 138 -4.69 0.45 11.92
CA VAL A 138 -5.19 1.82 11.79
C VAL A 138 -5.09 2.55 13.14
N GLN A 139 -5.57 1.94 14.23
CA GLN A 139 -5.53 2.55 15.56
C GLN A 139 -4.11 2.75 16.11
N ASP A 140 -3.21 1.81 15.84
CA ASP A 140 -1.82 1.84 16.31
C ASP A 140 -0.94 2.80 15.48
N SER A 141 -1.44 3.30 14.34
CA SER A 141 -0.70 4.16 13.43
C SER A 141 -1.01 5.64 13.61
N ILE A 142 0.04 6.46 13.66
CA ILE A 142 -0.08 7.92 13.71
C ILE A 142 -0.46 8.56 12.36
N HIS A 143 -0.30 7.81 11.25
CA HIS A 143 -0.45 8.32 9.89
C HIS A 143 -1.66 7.77 9.13
N LEU A 144 -2.49 6.93 9.77
CA LEU A 144 -3.66 6.28 9.16
C LEU A 144 -4.99 6.84 9.66
#